data_AF-A0A9E5TH97-F1
#
_entry.id   AF-A0A9E5TH97-F1
#
_cell.length_a   1.000
_cell.length_b   1.000
_cell.length_c   1.000
_cell.angle_alpha   90.00
_cell.angle_beta   90.00
_cell.angle_gamma   90.00
#
_symmetry.space_group_name_H-M   'P 1'
#
loop_
_entity.id
_entity.type
_entity.pdbx_description
1 polymer ?
#
loop_
_entity_poly.entity_id
_entity_poly.type
_entity_poly.pdbx_seq_one_letter_code
_entity_poly.pdbx_strand_id
1 'polypeptide(L)' 'WIGRDDYLTDGYVMAYIYNNATPVGSLYRSDDGGASWWPVSGMPTNAGLNGGFMCDPNTIIVVGDAQGGTTFIAKATAS' A
#
# COMPACT_ATOMS: atom_id res chain seq x y z
N TRP A 1 5.66 13.79 -11.39
CA TRP A 1 4.61 13.13 -10.60
C TRP A 1 5.31 12.26 -9.56
N ILE A 2 5.56 12.82 -8.37
CA ILE A 2 6.05 12.11 -7.17
C ILE A 2 5.10 12.56 -6.06
N GLY A 3 4.49 11.60 -5.35
CA GLY A 3 3.56 11.87 -4.24
C GLY A 3 2.08 11.82 -4.62
N ARG A 4 1.53 10.60 -4.73
CA ARG A 4 0.15 10.38 -4.30
C ARG A 4 0.21 9.58 -3.00
N ASP A 5 -0.28 10.21 -1.95
CA ASP A 5 -0.52 9.63 -0.64
C ASP A 5 -1.97 9.17 -0.61
N ASP A 6 -2.21 7.85 -0.68
CA ASP A 6 -3.55 7.28 -0.63
C ASP A 6 -3.79 6.64 0.74
N TYR A 7 -4.88 7.04 1.41
CA TYR A 7 -5.38 6.45 2.65
C TYR A 7 -6.62 5.63 2.38
N LEU A 8 -6.66 4.39 2.89
CA LEU A 8 -7.77 3.46 2.77
C LEU A 8 -8.24 3.08 4.18
N THR A 9 -9.55 3.01 4.42
CA THR A 9 -10.08 2.88 5.79
C THR A 9 -11.25 1.90 5.87
N ASP A 10 -11.25 1.05 6.90
CA ASP A 10 -12.40 0.30 7.37
C ASP A 10 -12.45 0.33 8.92
N GLY A 11 -13.35 1.14 9.47
CA GLY A 11 -13.38 1.43 10.91
C GLY A 11 -12.10 2.12 11.41
N TYR A 12 -11.45 1.54 12.42
CA TYR A 12 -10.17 2.02 12.96
C TYR A 12 -8.95 1.50 12.18
N VAL A 13 -9.16 0.54 11.26
CA VAL A 13 -8.08 -0.01 10.45
C VAL A 13 -7.85 0.89 9.25
N MET A 14 -6.60 1.29 9.06
CA MET A 14 -6.18 2.16 7.98
C MET A 14 -5.00 1.58 7.23
N ALA A 15 -4.89 1.90 5.95
CA ALA A 15 -3.73 1.61 5.14
C ALA A 15 -3.20 2.87 4.46
N TYR A 16 -1.88 2.93 4.33
CA TYR A 16 -1.17 4.06 3.74
C TYR A 16 -0.17 3.54 2.71
N ILE A 17 -0.28 4.04 1.49
CA ILE A 17 0.66 3.76 0.41
C ILE A 17 1.67 4.90 0.35
N TYR A 18 2.95 4.55 0.41
CA TYR A 18 4.07 5.49 0.34
C TYR A 18 4.99 5.11 -0.81
N ASN A 19 5.34 6.08 -1.67
CA ASN A 19 6.34 5.90 -2.72
C ASN A 19 7.53 6.82 -2.47
N ASN A 20 8.75 6.27 -2.49
CA ASN A 20 9.97 7.09 -2.46
C ASN A 20 10.43 7.49 -3.89
N ALA A 21 11.48 8.31 -3.99
CA ALA A 21 12.05 8.81 -5.25
C ALA A 21 12.74 7.74 -6.12
N THR A 22 13.11 6.59 -5.53
CA THR A 22 13.45 5.35 -6.25
C THR A 22 12.20 4.47 -6.25
N PRO A 23 11.85 3.74 -7.33
CA PRO A 23 10.52 3.15 -7.55
C PRO A 23 10.25 2.00 -6.58
N VAL A 24 10.04 2.35 -5.33
CA VAL A 24 9.85 1.45 -4.19
C VAL A 24 8.67 2.02 -3.44
N GLY A 25 7.51 1.44 -3.74
CA GLY A 25 6.29 1.64 -2.99
C GLY A 25 6.27 0.73 -1.76
N SER A 26 5.77 1.25 -0.66
CA SER A 26 5.59 0.54 0.61
C SER A 26 4.14 0.70 1.05
N LEU A 27 3.59 -0.36 1.63
CA LEU A 27 2.26 -0.34 2.23
C LEU A 27 2.42 -0.39 3.75
N TYR A 28 1.74 0.50 4.45
CA TYR A 28 1.69 0.54 5.90
C TYR A 28 0.24 0.32 6.37
N ARG A 29 0.08 -0.31 7.54
CA ARG A 29 -1.22 -0.53 8.20
C ARG A 29 -1.20 0.11 9.58
N SER A 30 -2.35 0.65 9.97
CA SER A 30 -2.67 1.06 11.33
C SER A 30 -3.92 0.33 11.78
N ASP A 31 -3.98 -0.05 13.05
CA ASP A 31 -5.16 -0.67 13.69
C ASP A 31 -5.82 0.24 14.74
N ASP A 32 -5.26 1.43 14.94
CA ASP A 32 -5.60 2.36 16.02
C ASP A 32 -5.99 3.75 15.50
N GLY A 33 -6.59 3.82 14.31
CA GLY A 33 -7.06 5.06 13.71
C GLY A 33 -5.93 5.99 13.25
N GLY A 34 -4.77 5.43 12.93
CA GLY A 34 -3.60 6.17 12.43
C GLY A 34 -2.65 6.67 13.52
N ALA A 35 -2.81 6.25 14.78
CA ALA A 35 -1.92 6.64 15.87
C ALA A 35 -0.56 5.93 15.79
N SER A 36 -0.53 4.68 15.31
CA SER A 36 0.68 3.91 15.01
C SER A 36 0.57 3.19 13.66
N TRP A 37 1.71 2.98 13.00
CA TRP A 37 1.80 2.41 11.66
C TRP A 37 2.88 1.33 11.57
N TRP A 38 2.54 0.21 10.93
CA TRP A 38 3.41 -0.95 10.75
C TRP A 38 3.54 -1.29 9.27
N PRO A 39 4.73 -1.67 8.78
CA PRO A 39 4.91 -2.05 7.39
C PRO A 39 4.22 -3.39 7.10
N VAL A 40 3.51 -3.46 5.97
CA VAL A 40 2.95 -4.69 5.44
C VAL A 40 4.00 -5.38 4.56
N SER A 41 4.32 -6.62 4.89
CA SER A 41 5.34 -7.41 4.18
C SER A 41 4.81 -7.96 2.85
N GLY A 42 5.74 -8.42 1.99
CA GLY A 42 5.39 -9.07 0.73
C GLY A 42 5.12 -8.12 -0.44
N MET A 43 5.27 -6.80 -0.24
CA MET A 43 5.26 -5.84 -1.35
C MET A 43 6.51 -6.01 -2.25
N PRO A 44 6.40 -5.79 -3.57
CA PRO A 44 7.57 -5.82 -4.45
C PRO A 44 8.61 -4.77 -4.06
N THR A 45 9.89 -5.16 -4.03
CA THR A 45 10.99 -4.29 -3.56
C THR A 45 11.55 -3.35 -4.64
N ASN A 46 11.04 -3.42 -5.87
CA ASN A 46 11.49 -2.62 -7.02
C ASN A 46 10.30 -2.20 -7.91
N ALA A 47 9.19 -1.82 -7.28
CA ALA A 47 8.00 -1.33 -7.98
C ALA A 47 7.37 -0.16 -7.23
N GLY A 48 6.81 0.80 -7.96
CA GLY A 48 5.94 1.83 -7.38
C GLY A 48 4.55 1.28 -7.09
N LEU A 49 3.92 1.72 -6.01
CA LEU A 49 2.52 1.42 -5.69
C LEU A 49 1.66 2.66 -6.03
N ASN A 50 0.84 2.56 -7.07
CA ASN A 50 0.12 3.71 -7.63
C ASN A 50 -1.27 3.94 -7.05
N GLY A 51 -1.77 2.98 -6.28
CA GLY A 51 -3.06 3.06 -5.62
C GLY A 51 -3.47 1.73 -5.00
N GLY A 52 -4.57 1.74 -4.28
CA GLY A 52 -5.12 0.54 -3.68
C GLY A 52 -6.58 0.67 -3.27
N PHE A 53 -7.13 -0.43 -2.79
CA PHE A 53 -8.48 -0.52 -2.27
C PHE A 53 -8.52 -1.50 -1.10
N MET A 54 -9.03 -1.06 0.05
CA MET A 54 -9.24 -1.91 1.22
C MET A 54 -10.63 -2.56 1.09
N CYS A 55 -10.64 -3.88 0.90
CA CYS A 55 -11.87 -4.65 0.71
C CYS A 55 -12.57 -4.92 2.05
N ASP A 56 -11.74 -5.18 3.06
CA ASP A 56 -12.07 -5.48 4.45
C ASP A 56 -10.81 -5.18 5.30
N PRO A 57 -10.87 -5.24 6.64
CA PRO A 57 -9.75 -4.85 7.50
C PRO A 57 -8.48 -5.69 7.29
N ASN A 58 -8.61 -6.87 6.69
CA ASN A 58 -7.51 -7.81 6.47
C ASN A 58 -7.13 -7.94 5.01
N THR A 59 -7.85 -7.34 4.06
CA THR A 59 -7.60 -7.48 2.63
C THR A 59 -7.47 -6.13 1.96
N ILE A 60 -6.30 -5.89 1.36
CA ILE A 60 -6.03 -4.70 0.55
C ILE A 60 -5.56 -5.15 -0.83
N ILE A 61 -6.19 -4.62 -1.87
CA ILE A 61 -5.71 -4.72 -3.25
C ILE A 61 -4.81 -3.53 -3.52
N VAL A 62 -3.62 -3.77 -4.07
CA VAL A 62 -2.71 -2.71 -4.51
C VAL A 62 -2.41 -2.86 -5.99
N VAL A 63 -2.28 -1.72 -6.67
CA VAL A 63 -1.85 -1.63 -8.06
C VAL A 63 -0.54 -0.86 -8.13
N GLY A 64 0.32 -1.26 -9.05
CA GLY A 64 1.62 -0.65 -9.21
C GLY A 64 2.25 -1.01 -10.54
N ASP A 65 3.38 -0.38 -10.83
CA ASP A 65 4.22 -0.70 -11.98
C ASP A 65 5.57 -1.23 -11.51
N ALA A 66 5.93 -2.41 -11.99
CA ALA A 66 7.30 -2.90 -11.88
C ALA A 66 8.22 -1.99 -12.69
N GLN A 67 9.46 -1.81 -12.23
CA GLN A 67 10.47 -1.06 -12.99
C GLN A 67 10.55 -1.58 -14.44
N GLY A 68 10.05 -0.79 -15.40
CA GLY A 68 9.90 -1.21 -16.81
C GLY A 68 8.47 -1.14 -17.38
N GLY A 69 7.46 -0.76 -16.58
CA GLY A 69 6.13 -0.37 -17.09
C GLY A 69 5.07 -1.47 -17.09
N THR A 70 5.37 -2.66 -16.57
CA THR A 70 4.37 -3.73 -16.40
C THR A 70 3.53 -3.47 -15.16
N THR A 71 2.23 -3.25 -15.35
CA THR A 71 1.27 -3.13 -14.25
C THR A 71 1.06 -4.47 -13.55
N PHE A 72 0.99 -4.47 -12.22
CA PHE A 72 0.58 -5.63 -11.42
C PHE A 72 -0.61 -5.31 -10.52
N ILE A 73 -1.32 -6.37 -10.13
CA ILE A 73 -2.33 -6.35 -9.07
C ILE A 73 -1.88 -7.36 -8.02
N ALA A 74 -1.77 -6.93 -6.76
CA ALA A 74 -1.42 -7.80 -5.65
C ALA A 74 -2.47 -7.71 -4.54
N LYS A 75 -2.69 -8.83 -3.85
CA LYS A 75 -3.49 -8.88 -2.63
C LYS A 75 -2.55 -8.88 -1.43
N ALA A 76 -2.61 -7.82 -0.63
CA ALA A 76 -2.01 -7.80 0.69
C ALA A 76 -3.03 -8.38 1.68
N THR A 77 -2.58 -9.32 2.51
CA THR A 77 -3.35 -9.79 3.67
C THR A 77 -2.62 -9.32 4.91
N ALA A 78 -3.32 -8.62 5.79
CA ALA A 78 -2.77 -8.20 7.06
C ALA A 78 -3.54 -8.94 8.17
N SER A 79 -2.79 -9.57 9.07
CA SER A 79 -3.31 -10.36 10.21
C SER A 79 -3.27 -9.57 11.50
#